data_AF-A0A662CE78-F1
#
_entry.id   AF-A0A662CE78-F1
#
_cell.length_a   1.000
_cell.length_b   1.000
_cell.length_c   1.000
_cell.angle_alpha   90.00
_cell.angle_beta   90.00
_cell.angle_gamma   90.00
#
_symmetry.space_group_name_H-M   'P 1'
#
loop_
_entity.id
_entity.type
_entity.pdbx_description
1 polymer ?
#
loop_
_entity_poly.entity_id
_entity_poly.type
_entity_poly.pdbx_seq_one_letter_code
_entity_poly.pdbx_strand_id
1 'polypeptide(L)'
;MLNPHMFREYDIRGIAGKDMDASDVVLIGRGIGTYLRRQGNTDITVGRDCRVTSDQYSEKLIQGLLATGCNVVDIGVCSTPVGYFSIRYLNKQGNVMVTASHNPPEYNG
;
A
#
# COMPACT_ATOMS: atom_id res chain seq x y z
N MET A 1 0.99 9.50 16.13
CA MET A 1 -0.08 8.48 16.25
C MET A 1 -0.88 8.57 14.96
N LEU A 2 -1.24 7.44 14.33
CA LEU A 2 -1.96 7.45 13.04
C LEU A 2 -3.28 8.21 13.19
N ASN A 3 -3.60 9.09 12.24
CA ASN A 3 -4.91 9.75 12.17
C ASN A 3 -6.00 8.69 11.91
N PRO A 4 -6.91 8.40 12.85
CA PRO A 4 -7.88 7.32 12.70
C PRO A 4 -8.89 7.57 11.56
N HIS A 5 -9.11 8.84 11.17
CA HIS A 5 -10.04 9.19 10.10
C HIS A 5 -9.54 8.80 8.70
N MET A 6 -8.26 8.42 8.56
CA MET A 6 -7.76 7.90 7.29
C MET A 6 -8.27 6.48 7.00
N PHE A 7 -8.68 5.71 8.02
CA PHE A 7 -9.23 4.38 7.86
C PHE A 7 -10.74 4.46 7.57
N ARG A 8 -11.11 4.23 6.32
CA ARG A 8 -12.49 4.34 5.84
C ARG A 8 -13.13 2.96 5.73
N GLU A 9 -14.35 2.94 5.23
CA GLU A 9 -15.15 1.72 5.13
C GLU A 9 -14.51 0.63 4.27
N TYR A 10 -13.80 1.03 3.20
CA TYR A 10 -13.27 0.08 2.20
C TYR A 10 -11.77 0.25 1.92
N ASP A 11 -11.14 1.34 2.36
CA ASP A 11 -9.74 1.64 2.09
C ASP A 11 -9.13 2.59 3.13
N ILE A 12 -7.85 2.89 2.94
CA ILE A 12 -7.13 3.95 3.66
C ILE A 12 -7.02 5.15 2.72
N ARG A 13 -7.33 6.36 3.21
CA ARG A 13 -7.38 7.56 2.37
C ARG A 13 -7.22 8.85 3.17
N GLY A 14 -6.30 9.70 2.73
CA GLY A 14 -6.08 11.03 3.32
C GLY A 14 -5.31 11.98 2.40
N ILE A 15 -5.20 13.24 2.80
CA ILE A 15 -4.32 14.22 2.15
C ILE A 15 -2.87 13.90 2.51
N ALA A 16 -2.03 13.74 1.50
CA ALA A 16 -0.62 13.40 1.68
C ALA A 16 0.14 14.53 2.41
N GLY A 17 0.96 14.18 3.39
CA GLY A 17 1.73 15.15 4.21
C GLY A 17 0.89 15.96 5.20
N LYS A 18 -0.42 15.66 5.32
CA LYS A 18 -1.32 16.30 6.29
C LYS A 18 -2.07 15.28 7.13
N ASP A 19 -2.80 14.38 6.48
CA ASP A 19 -3.54 13.32 7.16
C ASP A 19 -2.70 12.05 7.29
N MET A 20 -1.74 11.87 6.39
CA MET A 20 -0.91 10.68 6.30
C MET A 20 0.50 11.11 5.88
N ASP A 21 1.46 10.97 6.77
CA ASP A 21 2.87 11.26 6.50
C ASP A 21 3.61 10.01 6.00
N ALA A 22 4.79 10.20 5.40
CA ALA A 22 5.62 9.09 4.93
C ALA A 22 5.94 8.05 6.02
N SER A 23 6.10 8.47 7.28
CA SER A 23 6.30 7.55 8.41
C SER A 23 5.05 6.74 8.75
N ASP A 24 3.86 7.30 8.54
CA ASP A 24 2.58 6.60 8.74
C ASP A 24 2.43 5.46 7.75
N VAL A 25 2.87 5.67 6.50
CA VAL A 25 2.85 4.65 5.45
C VAL A 25 3.76 3.46 5.80
N VAL A 26 4.91 3.69 6.45
CA VAL A 26 5.76 2.60 6.99
C VAL A 26 5.00 1.82 8.05
N LEU A 27 4.28 2.49 8.95
CA LEU A 27 3.48 1.84 10.00
C LEU A 27 2.32 1.04 9.41
N ILE A 28 1.65 1.56 8.37
CA ILE A 28 0.61 0.86 7.62
C ILE A 28 1.19 -0.41 6.98
N GLY A 29 2.33 -0.31 6.29
CA GLY A 29 3.02 -1.47 5.71
C GLY A 29 3.34 -2.53 6.76
N ARG A 30 3.84 -2.13 7.94
CA ARG A 30 4.09 -3.05 9.05
C ARG A 30 2.80 -3.69 9.59
N GLY A 31 1.71 -2.92 9.66
CA GLY A 31 0.40 -3.42 10.05
C GLY A 31 -0.11 -4.50 9.11
N ILE A 32 -0.10 -4.22 7.80
CA ILE A 32 -0.51 -5.16 6.74
C ILE A 32 0.36 -6.41 6.78
N GLY A 33 1.69 -6.26 6.79
CA GLY A 33 2.61 -7.40 6.79
C GLY A 33 2.47 -8.29 8.03
N THR A 34 2.28 -7.68 9.21
CA THR A 34 2.01 -8.42 10.46
C THR A 34 0.69 -9.20 10.37
N TYR A 35 -0.36 -8.59 9.83
CA TYR A 35 -1.65 -9.25 9.63
C TYR A 35 -1.51 -10.45 8.68
N LEU A 36 -0.89 -10.26 7.51
CA LEU A 36 -0.69 -11.33 6.53
C LEU A 36 0.10 -12.50 7.10
N ARG A 37 1.19 -12.22 7.83
CA ARG A 37 2.02 -13.27 8.43
C ARG A 37 1.27 -14.11 9.46
N ARG A 38 0.37 -13.50 10.24
CA ARG A 38 -0.49 -14.25 11.17
C ARG A 38 -1.45 -15.20 10.46
N GLN A 39 -1.75 -14.94 9.19
CA GLN A 39 -2.54 -15.82 8.33
C GLN A 39 -1.67 -16.82 7.53
N GLY A 40 -0.35 -16.86 7.76
CA GLY A 40 0.58 -17.71 7.00
C GLY A 40 0.91 -17.19 5.59
N ASN A 41 0.58 -15.93 5.28
CA ASN A 41 0.88 -15.31 3.99
C ASN A 41 2.11 -14.39 4.10
N THR A 42 3.05 -14.53 3.17
CA THR A 42 4.31 -13.77 3.13
C THR A 42 4.59 -13.13 1.79
N ASP A 43 4.05 -13.64 0.70
CA ASP A 43 4.42 -13.25 -0.66
C ASP A 43 3.34 -12.39 -1.31
N ILE A 44 3.63 -11.10 -1.50
CA ILE A 44 2.67 -10.12 -2.02
C ILE A 44 3.24 -9.27 -3.14
N THR A 45 2.35 -8.60 -3.85
CA THR A 45 2.71 -7.55 -4.80
C THR A 45 2.38 -6.17 -4.26
N VAL A 46 3.12 -5.16 -4.70
CA VAL A 46 2.79 -3.75 -4.45
C VAL A 46 2.79 -3.04 -5.79
N GLY A 47 1.70 -2.31 -6.07
CA GLY A 47 1.59 -1.42 -7.23
C GLY A 47 1.19 -0.02 -6.78
N ARG A 48 1.26 0.93 -7.71
CA ARG A 48 0.89 2.33 -7.44
C ARG A 48 0.29 3.03 -8.65
N ASP A 49 -0.46 4.09 -8.41
CA ASP A 49 -0.86 5.04 -9.46
C ASP A 49 0.23 6.09 -9.73
N CYS A 50 -0.08 7.07 -10.58
CA CYS A 50 0.84 8.12 -11.02
C CYS A 50 0.77 9.45 -10.22
N ARG A 51 0.26 9.44 -8.99
CA ARG A 51 0.28 10.67 -8.15
C ARG A 51 1.72 11.02 -7.77
N VAL A 52 1.99 12.31 -7.61
CA VAL A 52 3.32 12.83 -7.24
C VAL A 52 3.87 12.18 -5.98
N THR A 53 2.99 11.84 -5.03
CA THR A 53 3.37 11.22 -3.74
C THR A 53 3.45 9.70 -3.80
N SER A 54 2.96 9.05 -4.87
CA SER A 54 2.84 7.59 -4.95
C SER A 54 4.19 6.87 -5.01
N ASP A 55 5.21 7.45 -5.64
CA ASP A 55 6.56 6.87 -5.65
C ASP A 55 7.13 6.74 -4.23
N GLN A 56 7.10 7.85 -3.47
CA GLN A 56 7.56 7.85 -2.08
C GLN A 56 6.72 6.92 -1.20
N TYR A 57 5.39 6.93 -1.37
CA TYR A 57 4.50 6.15 -0.52
C TYR A 57 4.66 4.65 -0.78
N SER A 58 4.83 4.25 -2.04
CA SER A 58 5.13 2.87 -2.41
C SER A 58 6.45 2.41 -1.80
N GLU A 59 7.52 3.22 -1.86
CA GLU A 59 8.80 2.89 -1.23
C GLU A 59 8.65 2.68 0.30
N LYS A 60 7.92 3.57 0.98
CA LYS A 60 7.70 3.48 2.44
C LYS A 60 6.79 2.33 2.84
N LEU A 61 5.78 2.03 2.02
CA LEU A 61 4.92 0.88 2.21
C LEU A 61 5.73 -0.42 2.10
N ILE A 62 6.55 -0.54 1.05
CA ILE A 62 7.44 -1.69 0.82
C ILE A 62 8.44 -1.82 1.98
N GLN A 63 9.04 -0.73 2.44
CA GLN A 63 9.91 -0.72 3.62
C GLN A 63 9.20 -1.32 4.84
N GLY A 64 7.96 -0.92 5.10
CA GLY A 64 7.16 -1.44 6.22
C GLY A 64 6.84 -2.94 6.09
N LEU A 65 6.49 -3.39 4.89
CA LEU A 65 6.18 -4.80 4.59
C LEU A 65 7.43 -5.70 4.71
N LEU A 66 8.58 -5.26 4.18
CA LEU A 66 9.83 -6.01 4.28
C LEU A 66 10.27 -6.14 5.74
N ALA A 67 10.07 -5.11 6.56
CA ALA A 67 10.41 -5.12 7.99
C ALA A 67 9.62 -6.18 8.81
N THR A 68 8.51 -6.71 8.28
CA THR A 68 7.77 -7.80 8.94
C THR A 68 8.24 -9.19 8.49
N GLY A 69 9.11 -9.28 7.49
CA GLY A 69 9.51 -10.53 6.84
C GLY A 69 8.55 -10.97 5.73
N CYS A 70 7.76 -10.06 5.15
CA CYS A 70 7.06 -10.33 3.90
C CYS A 70 8.04 -10.20 2.73
N ASN A 71 7.81 -10.98 1.67
CA ASN A 71 8.46 -10.85 0.39
C ASN A 71 7.57 -10.01 -0.53
N VAL A 72 8.14 -8.98 -1.15
CA VAL A 72 7.39 -8.04 -1.99
C VAL A 72 7.89 -8.07 -3.43
N VAL A 73 6.96 -8.18 -4.38
CA VAL A 73 7.20 -7.89 -5.79
C VAL A 73 6.61 -6.53 -6.11
N ASP A 74 7.46 -5.54 -6.36
CA ASP A 74 7.02 -4.24 -6.88
C ASP A 74 6.66 -4.39 -8.37
N ILE A 75 5.40 -4.13 -8.70
CA ILE A 75 4.89 -4.18 -10.08
C ILE A 75 4.84 -2.78 -10.73
N GLY A 76 5.33 -1.76 -10.03
CA GLY A 76 5.50 -0.40 -10.54
C GLY A 76 4.19 0.38 -10.65
N VAL A 77 4.20 1.33 -11.60
CA VAL A 77 3.02 2.15 -11.93
C VAL A 77 2.05 1.33 -12.75
N CYS A 78 0.85 1.09 -12.23
CA CYS A 78 -0.18 0.33 -12.92
C CYS A 78 -1.59 0.76 -12.47
N SER A 79 -2.61 0.28 -13.19
CA SER A 79 -3.99 0.43 -12.74
C SER A 79 -4.30 -0.56 -11.61
N THR A 80 -5.26 -0.24 -10.74
CA THR A 80 -5.72 -1.14 -9.68
C THR A 80 -6.14 -2.53 -10.18
N PRO A 81 -6.83 -2.68 -11.33
CA PRO A 81 -7.12 -3.99 -11.89
C PRO A 81 -5.88 -4.81 -12.26
N VAL A 82 -4.78 -4.17 -12.69
CA VAL A 82 -3.49 -4.85 -12.91
C VAL A 82 -2.90 -5.33 -11.58
N GLY A 83 -3.03 -4.54 -10.51
CA GLY A 83 -2.69 -4.96 -9.15
C GLY A 83 -3.41 -6.25 -8.74
N TYR A 84 -4.73 -6.30 -8.92
CA TYR A 84 -5.53 -7.49 -8.63
C TYR A 84 -5.18 -8.68 -9.53
N PHE A 85 -4.98 -8.45 -10.82
CA PHE A 85 -4.57 -9.47 -11.78
C PHE A 85 -3.21 -10.09 -11.40
N SER A 86 -2.27 -9.27 -10.92
CA SER A 86 -0.92 -9.71 -10.56
C SER A 86 -0.90 -10.78 -9.47
N ILE A 87 -1.89 -10.79 -8.56
CA ILE A 87 -2.04 -11.81 -7.51
C ILE A 87 -2.11 -13.19 -8.17
N ARG A 88 -2.97 -13.34 -9.18
CA ARG A 88 -3.17 -14.63 -9.86
C ARG A 88 -2.05 -14.93 -10.84
N TYR A 89 -1.64 -13.94 -11.61
CA TYR A 89 -0.64 -14.11 -12.66
C TYR A 89 0.75 -14.47 -12.10
N LEU A 90 1.16 -13.83 -11.00
CA LEU A 90 2.47 -14.05 -10.37
C LEU A 90 2.42 -15.08 -9.23
N ASN A 91 1.28 -15.76 -9.04
CA ASN A 91 1.04 -16.71 -7.95
C ASN A 91 1.42 -16.15 -6.57
N LYS A 92 0.83 -15.01 -6.21
CA LYS A 92 1.05 -14.30 -4.94
C LYS A 92 -0.18 -14.40 -4.04
N GLN A 93 0.01 -14.08 -2.77
CA GLN A 93 -0.98 -14.23 -1.71
C GLN A 93 -1.73 -12.93 -1.40
N GLY A 94 -1.37 -11.83 -2.07
CA GLY A 94 -2.03 -10.55 -1.92
C GLY A 94 -1.43 -9.45 -2.80
N ASN A 95 -2.10 -8.31 -2.85
CA ASN A 95 -1.64 -7.08 -3.47
C ASN A 95 -2.02 -5.88 -2.58
N VAL A 96 -1.15 -4.87 -2.55
CA VAL A 96 -1.49 -3.54 -2.01
C VAL A 96 -1.28 -2.50 -3.11
N MET A 97 -2.27 -1.63 -3.31
CA MET A 97 -2.18 -0.51 -4.25
C MET A 97 -2.05 0.80 -3.49
N VAL A 98 -1.05 1.60 -3.84
CA VAL A 98 -0.94 3.00 -3.43
C VAL A 98 -1.67 3.86 -4.45
N THR A 99 -2.84 4.36 -4.10
CA THR A 99 -3.68 5.17 -4.98
C THR A 99 -4.80 5.84 -4.22
N ALA A 100 -5.17 7.07 -4.60
CA ALA A 100 -6.43 7.70 -4.23
C ALA A 100 -7.52 7.73 -5.30
N SER A 101 -7.50 6.78 -6.22
CA SER A 101 -8.56 6.61 -7.22
C SER A 101 -8.79 7.93 -7.96
N HIS A 102 -10.01 8.47 -7.90
CA HIS A 102 -10.44 9.70 -8.54
C HIS A 102 -10.35 10.95 -7.65
N ASN A 103 -9.85 10.84 -6.41
CA ASN A 103 -9.72 11.98 -5.51
C ASN A 103 -8.74 13.02 -6.08
N PRO A 104 -8.85 14.29 -5.66
CA PRO A 104 -7.93 15.35 -6.04
C PRO A 104 -6.43 14.99 -5.86
N PRO A 105 -5.50 15.63 -6.59
CA PRO A 105 -4.09 15.23 -6.65
C PRO A 105 -3.37 15.15 -5.31
N GLU A 106 -3.77 15.95 -4.32
CA GLU A 106 -3.21 16.00 -2.98
C GLU A 106 -3.57 14.79 -2.12
N TYR A 107 -4.57 13.99 -2.51
CA TYR A 107 -4.94 12.77 -1.80
C TYR A 107 -4.04 11.61 -2.19
N ASN A 108 -3.82 10.70 -1.24
CA ASN A 108 -3.31 9.36 -1.52
C ASN A 108 -3.91 8.34 -0.52
N GLY A 109 -3.48 7.08 -0.62
CA GLY A 109 -3.74 6.04 0.38
C GLY A 109 -3.49 4.65 -0.13
#